data_AF-A0A0F9EER4-F1
#
_entry.id   AF-A0A0F9EER4-F1
#
_cell.length_a   1.000
_cell.length_b   1.000
_cell.length_c   1.000
_cell.angle_alpha   90.00
_cell.angle_beta   90.00
_cell.angle_gamma   90.00
#
_symmetry.space_group_name_H-M   'P 1'
#
loop_
_entity.id
_entity.type
_entity.pdbx_description
1 polymer ?
#
loop_
_entity_poly.entity_id
_entity_poly.type
_entity_poly.pdbx_seq_one_letter_code
_entity_poly.pdbx_strand_id
1 'polypeptide(L)'
;MSEEINLRTDKSPTIYTYKSKNKNMIQSYRPFKGPLSPDIEYTHKYPKKSSNVELNRALKWQKRERNKTEKKKYFRDFKDIERVCYYLQLGRTIFLEAMNIRKHIAKTSNYFDRKTYYKNMACIKIAMRIHDYPLNERDFIQLMKNYPAIEKGKTVRLRGNEVKKEIDRRYTEIMYKHLKINIPPPKKPNFISYACEILNIPLQKHELYTIYAKCSGNFNPSCSIQGYILALIHLLYAKTHKIKIITMEEKFGVNRLTISSRKKELMRMMK
;
A
#
# COMPACT_ATOMS: atom_id res chain seq x y z
N MET A 1 -38.77 -27.03 24.55
CA MET A 1 -38.51 -27.08 23.10
C MET A 1 -38.22 -25.68 22.63
N SER A 2 -37.11 -25.60 21.91
CA SER A 2 -36.36 -24.46 21.38
C SER A 2 -37.14 -23.58 20.40
N GLU A 3 -36.80 -22.29 20.38
CA GLU A 3 -36.40 -21.52 19.18
C GLU A 3 -36.12 -20.06 19.60
N GLU A 4 -34.84 -19.76 19.86
CA GLU A 4 -33.90 -19.09 18.93
C GLU A 4 -34.02 -17.55 18.91
N ILE A 5 -33.24 -16.94 19.81
CA ILE A 5 -32.77 -15.57 19.71
C ILE A 5 -31.80 -15.51 18.53
N ASN A 6 -32.27 -15.13 17.34
CA ASN A 6 -31.38 -14.81 16.21
C ASN A 6 -31.16 -13.30 16.11
N LEU A 7 -30.06 -12.87 16.72
CA LEU A 7 -29.44 -11.56 16.53
C LEU A 7 -29.12 -11.34 15.05
N ARG A 8 -29.93 -10.51 14.38
CA ARG A 8 -29.53 -9.83 13.15
C ARG A 8 -28.24 -9.04 13.41
N THR A 9 -27.12 -9.50 12.85
CA THR A 9 -25.97 -8.64 12.55
C THR A 9 -25.81 -8.55 11.05
N ASP A 10 -26.58 -7.59 10.53
CA ASP A 10 -26.40 -6.98 9.23
C ASP A 10 -24.93 -6.59 8.96
N LYS A 11 -24.55 -6.74 7.68
CA LYS A 11 -23.58 -5.91 6.96
C LYS A 11 -22.10 -6.08 7.34
N SER A 12 -21.43 -6.94 6.60
CA SER A 12 -20.05 -6.69 6.17
C SER A 12 -19.88 -5.21 5.75
N PRO A 13 -18.90 -4.46 6.29
CA PRO A 13 -18.73 -3.07 5.92
C PRO A 13 -18.23 -3.02 4.49
N THR A 14 -19.15 -2.66 3.59
CA THR A 14 -18.82 -2.36 2.20
C THR A 14 -18.16 -0.99 2.21
N ILE A 15 -16.84 -0.96 2.37
CA ILE A 15 -16.05 0.27 2.31
C ILE A 15 -15.87 0.60 0.81
N TYR A 16 -16.89 1.28 0.28
CA TYR A 16 -17.01 1.90 -1.05
C TYR A 16 -17.14 0.99 -2.28
N THR A 17 -18.32 1.04 -2.92
CA THR A 17 -18.51 0.67 -4.34
C THR A 17 -18.09 1.84 -5.24
N TYR A 18 -16.98 1.71 -5.94
CA TYR A 18 -16.55 2.66 -6.96
C TYR A 18 -17.22 2.31 -8.30
N LYS A 19 -18.20 3.10 -8.76
CA LYS A 19 -18.75 3.00 -10.11
C LYS A 19 -17.86 3.81 -11.06
N SER A 20 -16.83 3.18 -11.63
CA SER A 20 -16.09 3.75 -12.77
C SER A 20 -16.86 3.51 -14.07
N LYS A 21 -17.18 4.58 -14.79
CA LYS A 21 -17.74 4.54 -16.16
C LYS A 21 -16.66 4.48 -17.25
N ASN A 22 -15.38 4.30 -16.92
CA ASN A 22 -14.31 4.16 -17.92
C ASN A 22 -14.02 2.68 -18.22
N LYS A 23 -14.34 2.27 -19.45
CA LYS A 23 -14.21 0.92 -20.00
C LYS A 23 -12.77 0.47 -20.32
N ASN A 24 -11.76 1.27 -20.03
CA ASN A 24 -10.37 0.79 -19.97
C ASN A 24 -10.10 0.35 -18.53
N MET A 25 -10.70 -0.79 -18.16
CA MET A 25 -10.64 -1.38 -16.83
C MET A 25 -9.18 -1.60 -16.42
N ILE A 26 -8.71 -0.81 -15.45
CA ILE A 26 -7.76 -1.30 -14.44
C ILE A 26 -8.44 -2.55 -13.88
N GLN A 27 -8.02 -3.74 -14.31
CA GLN A 27 -8.53 -4.96 -13.73
C GLN A 27 -8.24 -4.89 -12.23
N SER A 28 -9.30 -4.86 -11.43
CA SER A 28 -9.18 -5.02 -9.99
C SER A 28 -8.36 -6.28 -9.74
N TYR A 29 -7.35 -6.17 -8.89
CA TYR A 29 -6.49 -7.30 -8.58
C TYR A 29 -7.35 -8.46 -8.06
N ARG A 30 -7.50 -9.50 -8.88
CA ARG A 30 -8.06 -10.77 -8.43
C ARG A 30 -6.90 -11.51 -7.74
N PRO A 31 -7.10 -11.98 -6.49
CA PRO A 31 -6.12 -12.86 -5.86
C PRO A 31 -5.74 -13.97 -6.84
N PHE A 32 -4.46 -14.31 -6.92
CA PHE A 32 -4.09 -15.49 -7.70
C PHE A 32 -4.86 -16.69 -7.12
N LYS A 33 -5.52 -17.47 -7.99
CA LYS A 33 -6.07 -18.78 -7.62
C LYS A 33 -4.88 -19.71 -7.33
N GLY A 34 -4.29 -19.57 -6.13
CA GLY A 34 -3.05 -20.24 -5.75
C GLY A 34 -1.82 -19.76 -6.56
N PRO A 35 -0.60 -19.93 -6.05
CA PRO A 35 0.58 -19.83 -6.91
C PRO A 35 0.48 -20.87 -8.04
N LEU A 36 0.95 -20.52 -9.24
CA LEU A 36 1.25 -21.43 -10.36
C LEU A 36 2.44 -22.35 -10.02
N SER A 37 2.36 -23.02 -8.88
CA SER A 37 3.10 -24.24 -8.62
C SER A 37 2.24 -25.38 -9.17
N PRO A 38 2.81 -26.47 -9.71
CA PRO A 38 2.08 -27.72 -9.94
C PRO A 38 1.72 -28.40 -8.61
N ASP A 39 1.38 -27.61 -7.59
CA ASP A 39 0.63 -28.04 -6.44
C ASP A 39 -0.79 -28.27 -6.93
N ILE A 40 -1.03 -29.51 -7.38
CA ILE A 40 -2.29 -30.22 -7.32
C ILE A 40 -3.30 -29.44 -6.46
N GLU A 41 -4.33 -28.94 -7.14
CA GLU A 41 -5.44 -28.14 -6.65
C GLU A 41 -5.60 -28.14 -5.12
N TYR A 42 -5.39 -26.98 -4.52
CA TYR A 42 -5.61 -26.67 -3.10
C TYR A 42 -7.06 -26.86 -2.61
N THR A 43 -7.94 -27.45 -3.42
CA THR A 43 -9.30 -27.89 -3.06
C THR A 43 -9.35 -29.36 -2.67
N HIS A 44 -8.41 -30.20 -3.10
CA HIS A 44 -8.37 -31.61 -2.69
C HIS A 44 -7.67 -31.75 -1.33
N LYS A 45 -8.47 -31.89 -0.27
CA LYS A 45 -8.00 -32.37 1.04
C LYS A 45 -7.57 -33.83 0.89
N TYR A 46 -6.31 -34.07 0.51
CA TYR A 46 -5.77 -35.43 0.56
C TYR A 46 -5.78 -35.94 2.01
N PRO A 47 -6.22 -37.19 2.26
CA PRO A 47 -6.15 -37.78 3.59
C PRO A 47 -4.69 -37.81 4.08
N LYS A 48 -4.48 -37.62 5.38
CA LYS A 48 -3.14 -37.55 6.01
C LYS A 48 -2.28 -38.82 5.78
N LYS A 49 -2.91 -39.93 5.40
CA LYS A 49 -2.30 -41.18 4.94
C LYS A 49 -3.19 -41.78 3.84
N SER A 50 -2.59 -42.26 2.76
CA SER A 50 -3.26 -43.14 1.79
C SER A 50 -2.76 -44.57 1.95
N SER A 51 -3.49 -45.56 1.44
CA SER A 51 -2.99 -46.94 1.32
C SER A 51 -1.90 -47.07 0.24
N ASN A 52 -1.74 -46.07 -0.63
CA ASN A 52 -0.78 -46.09 -1.73
C ASN A 52 0.62 -45.65 -1.25
N VAL A 53 1.59 -46.57 -1.35
CA VAL A 53 2.98 -46.39 -0.91
C VAL A 53 3.70 -45.30 -1.71
N GLU A 54 3.45 -45.20 -3.02
CA GLU A 54 4.04 -44.19 -3.90
C GLU A 54 3.47 -42.80 -3.62
N LEU A 55 2.15 -42.71 -3.40
CA LEU A 55 1.49 -41.46 -2.99
C LEU A 55 2.03 -40.98 -1.64
N ASN A 56 2.24 -41.88 -0.68
CA ASN A 56 2.84 -41.53 0.60
C ASN A 56 4.32 -41.09 0.48
N ARG A 57 5.10 -41.69 -0.45
CA ARG A 57 6.47 -41.22 -0.76
C ARG A 57 6.45 -39.83 -1.38
N ALA A 58 5.56 -39.59 -2.34
CA ALA A 58 5.39 -38.28 -2.99
C ALA A 58 4.96 -37.20 -1.98
N LEU A 59 3.99 -37.49 -1.10
CA LEU A 59 3.54 -36.58 -0.04
C LEU A 59 4.66 -36.30 1.00
N LYS A 60 5.49 -37.29 1.34
CA LYS A 60 6.66 -37.10 2.22
C LYS A 60 7.73 -36.24 1.56
N TRP A 61 8.02 -36.46 0.28
CA TRP A 61 8.95 -35.63 -0.49
C TRP A 61 8.43 -34.19 -0.64
N GLN A 62 7.16 -34.02 -0.98
CA GLN A 62 6.49 -32.71 -1.02
C GLN A 62 6.52 -32.03 0.34
N LYS A 63 6.33 -32.76 1.46
CA LYS A 63 6.47 -32.20 2.81
C LYS A 63 7.89 -31.75 3.11
N ARG A 64 8.93 -32.50 2.66
CA ARG A 64 10.34 -32.10 2.78
C ARG A 64 10.65 -30.87 1.94
N GLU A 65 10.20 -30.82 0.69
CA GLU A 65 10.33 -29.65 -0.18
C GLU A 65 9.59 -28.42 0.35
N ARG A 66 8.36 -28.61 0.86
CA ARG A 66 7.57 -27.56 1.54
C ARG A 66 8.27 -27.08 2.81
N ASN A 67 9.02 -27.95 3.50
CA ASN A 67 9.74 -27.60 4.73
C ASN A 67 11.06 -26.85 4.51
N LYS A 68 11.52 -26.67 3.26
CA LYS A 68 12.63 -25.77 2.97
C LYS A 68 12.28 -24.37 3.50
N THR A 69 13.06 -23.91 4.47
CA THR A 69 12.82 -22.69 5.25
C THR A 69 12.70 -21.44 4.38
N GLU A 70 13.46 -21.38 3.29
CA GLU A 70 13.41 -20.29 2.31
C GLU A 70 12.10 -20.24 1.53
N LYS A 71 11.59 -21.38 1.05
CA LYS A 71 10.32 -21.45 0.31
C LYS A 71 9.15 -21.01 1.18
N LYS A 72 9.12 -21.40 2.47
CA LYS A 72 8.10 -20.94 3.44
C LYS A 72 8.17 -19.44 3.72
N LYS A 73 9.38 -18.89 3.87
CA LYS A 73 9.57 -17.44 4.12
C LYS A 73 9.12 -16.62 2.92
N TYR A 74 9.53 -17.01 1.70
CA TYR A 74 9.11 -16.35 0.47
C TYR A 74 7.59 -16.39 0.26
N PHE A 75 6.96 -17.54 0.52
CA PHE A 75 5.51 -17.67 0.40
C PHE A 75 4.75 -16.79 1.42
N ARG A 76 5.28 -16.65 2.64
CA ARG A 76 4.71 -15.71 3.62
C ARG A 76 4.82 -14.27 3.11
N ASP A 77 6.00 -13.85 2.67
CA ASP A 77 6.20 -12.49 2.15
C ASP A 77 5.30 -12.21 0.94
N PHE A 78 5.14 -13.18 0.04
CA PHE A 78 4.19 -13.12 -1.06
C PHE A 78 2.76 -12.87 -0.57
N LYS A 79 2.29 -13.66 0.40
CA LYS A 79 0.92 -13.53 0.93
C LYS A 79 0.71 -12.21 1.66
N ASP A 80 1.73 -11.72 2.36
CA ASP A 80 1.67 -10.44 3.05
C ASP A 80 1.55 -9.28 2.06
N ILE A 81 2.39 -9.28 1.02
CA ILE A 81 2.37 -8.25 -0.03
C ILE A 81 1.07 -8.32 -0.83
N GLU A 82 0.62 -9.52 -1.20
CA GLU A 82 -0.64 -9.77 -1.91
C GLU A 82 -1.83 -9.21 -1.12
N ARG A 83 -1.91 -9.52 0.18
CA ARG A 83 -3.00 -9.08 1.04
C ARG A 83 -3.07 -7.57 1.15
N VAL A 84 -1.93 -6.90 1.30
CA VAL A 84 -1.92 -5.44 1.41
C VAL A 84 -2.23 -4.77 0.08
N CYS A 85 -1.71 -5.29 -1.03
CA CYS A 85 -2.10 -4.82 -2.36
C CYS A 85 -3.60 -4.96 -2.59
N TYR A 86 -4.21 -6.08 -2.15
CA TYR A 86 -5.65 -6.29 -2.23
C TYR A 86 -6.45 -5.25 -1.43
N TYR A 87 -6.12 -5.03 -0.15
CA TYR A 87 -6.86 -4.08 0.69
C TYR A 87 -6.71 -2.63 0.23
N LEU A 88 -5.56 -2.27 -0.34
CA LEU A 88 -5.32 -0.94 -0.91
C LEU A 88 -5.77 -0.84 -2.37
N GLN A 89 -6.36 -1.89 -2.93
CA GLN A 89 -6.80 -1.98 -4.32
C GLN A 89 -5.67 -1.63 -5.33
N LEU A 90 -4.44 -2.00 -5.02
CA LEU A 90 -3.28 -1.74 -5.87
C LEU A 90 -3.30 -2.67 -7.09
N GLY A 91 -2.85 -2.13 -8.23
CA GLY A 91 -2.74 -2.89 -9.47
C GLY A 91 -1.66 -3.98 -9.40
N ARG A 92 -1.78 -4.98 -10.30
CA ARG A 92 -0.82 -6.09 -10.43
C ARG A 92 0.62 -5.60 -10.63
N THR A 93 0.82 -4.48 -11.32
CA THR A 93 2.14 -3.88 -11.54
C THR A 93 2.84 -3.53 -10.22
N ILE A 94 2.13 -2.88 -9.29
CA ILE A 94 2.67 -2.51 -7.97
C ILE A 94 3.02 -3.76 -7.17
N PHE A 95 2.15 -4.78 -7.21
CA PHE A 95 2.38 -6.05 -6.53
C PHE A 95 3.67 -6.74 -7.03
N LEU A 96 3.82 -6.86 -8.35
CA LEU A 96 4.98 -7.50 -8.96
C LEU A 96 6.27 -6.72 -8.66
N GLU A 97 6.23 -5.39 -8.73
CA GLU A 97 7.37 -4.53 -8.42
C GLU A 97 7.79 -4.67 -6.95
N ALA A 98 6.83 -4.66 -6.03
CA ALA A 98 7.09 -4.86 -4.61
C ALA A 98 7.72 -6.25 -4.34
N MET A 99 7.26 -7.29 -5.03
CA MET A 99 7.84 -8.64 -4.94
C MET A 99 9.26 -8.69 -5.51
N ASN A 100 9.53 -8.00 -6.61
CA ASN A 100 10.87 -7.91 -7.21
C ASN A 100 11.85 -7.23 -6.26
N ILE A 101 11.47 -6.09 -5.69
CA ILE A 101 12.25 -5.37 -4.68
C ILE A 101 12.54 -6.29 -3.49
N ARG A 102 11.51 -6.97 -2.96
CA ARG A 102 11.65 -7.88 -1.81
C ARG A 102 12.61 -9.04 -2.09
N LYS A 103 12.52 -9.62 -3.29
CA LYS A 103 13.40 -10.70 -3.76
C LYS A 103 14.84 -10.22 -3.94
N HIS A 104 15.04 -8.99 -4.42
CA HIS A 104 16.36 -8.40 -4.57
C HIS A 104 17.05 -8.22 -3.21
N ILE A 105 16.36 -7.61 -2.24
CA ILE A 105 16.89 -7.37 -0.88
C ILE A 105 17.22 -8.71 -0.18
N ALA A 106 16.43 -9.74 -0.41
CA ALA A 106 16.68 -11.08 0.12
C ALA A 106 18.00 -11.70 -0.37
N LYS A 107 18.45 -11.35 -1.58
CA LYS A 107 19.73 -11.82 -2.13
C LYS A 107 20.91 -11.04 -1.58
N THR A 108 20.75 -9.73 -1.37
CA THR A 108 21.84 -8.82 -0.97
C THR A 108 22.10 -8.79 0.53
N SER A 109 21.24 -9.41 1.34
CA SER A 109 21.37 -9.37 2.79
C SER A 109 20.68 -10.57 3.42
N ASN A 110 21.17 -11.01 4.58
CA ASN A 110 20.54 -12.04 5.41
C ASN A 110 19.26 -11.50 6.10
N TYR A 111 18.48 -10.71 5.34
CA TYR A 111 17.43 -9.78 5.75
C TYR A 111 16.13 -10.49 6.15
N PHE A 112 16.21 -11.78 6.46
CA PHE A 112 15.11 -12.60 6.93
C PHE A 112 15.00 -12.56 8.46
N ASP A 113 14.86 -11.35 8.98
CA ASP A 113 14.70 -11.08 10.41
C ASP A 113 13.25 -11.21 10.87
N ARG A 114 13.00 -11.34 12.18
CA ARG A 114 11.66 -11.58 12.79
C ARG A 114 10.59 -10.51 12.47
N LYS A 115 10.95 -9.35 11.92
CA LYS A 115 10.06 -8.24 11.55
C LYS A 115 9.95 -8.05 10.01
N THR A 116 9.70 -9.13 9.27
CA THR A 116 9.53 -9.10 7.79
C THR A 116 8.40 -8.18 7.34
N TYR A 117 7.37 -8.02 8.17
CA TYR A 117 6.20 -7.23 7.85
C TYR A 117 6.51 -5.78 7.44
N TYR A 118 7.22 -5.00 8.27
CA TYR A 118 7.53 -3.60 7.94
C TYR A 118 8.40 -3.47 6.68
N LYS A 119 9.22 -4.49 6.39
CA LYS A 119 10.06 -4.55 5.18
C LYS A 119 9.21 -4.76 3.94
N ASN A 120 8.27 -5.70 3.98
CA ASN A 120 7.31 -5.94 2.88
C ASN A 120 6.51 -4.66 2.58
N MET A 121 6.17 -3.90 3.61
CA MET A 121 5.37 -2.68 3.50
C MET A 121 6.17 -1.50 2.97
N ALA A 122 7.44 -1.41 3.35
CA ALA A 122 8.39 -0.51 2.72
C ALA A 122 8.58 -0.86 1.22
N CYS A 123 8.65 -2.14 0.85
CA CYS A 123 8.74 -2.56 -0.56
C CYS A 123 7.51 -2.09 -1.37
N ILE A 124 6.29 -2.24 -0.81
CA ILE A 124 5.06 -1.73 -1.44
C ILE A 124 5.12 -0.20 -1.58
N LYS A 125 5.52 0.52 -0.53
CA LYS A 125 5.63 1.98 -0.56
C LYS A 125 6.65 2.46 -1.61
N ILE A 126 7.75 1.73 -1.80
CA ILE A 126 8.74 2.01 -2.85
C ILE A 126 8.15 1.73 -4.23
N ALA A 127 7.50 0.58 -4.44
CA ALA A 127 6.84 0.24 -5.70
C ALA A 127 5.80 1.29 -6.10
N MET A 128 4.99 1.74 -5.14
CA MET A 128 4.04 2.84 -5.34
C MET A 128 4.74 4.13 -5.76
N ARG A 129 5.91 4.45 -5.19
CA ARG A 129 6.69 5.63 -5.59
C ARG A 129 7.27 5.49 -7.00
N ILE A 130 7.79 4.33 -7.37
CA ILE A 130 8.35 4.06 -8.72
C ILE A 130 7.29 4.29 -9.79
N HIS A 131 6.07 3.83 -9.54
CA HIS A 131 4.96 3.94 -10.49
C HIS A 131 4.08 5.17 -10.29
N ASP A 132 4.49 6.13 -9.45
CA ASP A 132 3.72 7.32 -9.09
C ASP A 132 2.25 6.99 -8.72
N TYR A 133 2.05 5.95 -7.93
CA TYR A 133 0.73 5.57 -7.46
C TYR A 133 0.31 6.46 -6.28
N PRO A 134 -0.89 7.05 -6.29
CA PRO A 134 -1.35 7.91 -5.21
C PRO A 134 -1.55 7.10 -3.92
N LEU A 135 -0.70 7.35 -2.93
CA LEU A 135 -0.80 6.74 -1.60
C LEU A 135 -1.65 7.60 -0.68
N ASN A 136 -2.75 7.07 -0.16
CA ASN A 136 -3.39 7.64 1.02
C ASN A 136 -2.67 7.16 2.28
N GLU A 137 -1.83 8.02 2.87
CA GLU A 137 -1.06 7.70 4.08
C GLU A 137 -1.98 7.30 5.25
N ARG A 138 -3.21 7.86 5.34
CA ARG A 138 -4.18 7.48 6.37
C ARG A 138 -4.58 6.01 6.22
N ASP A 139 -5.04 5.62 5.04
CA ASP A 139 -5.55 4.28 4.78
C ASP A 139 -4.44 3.24 4.89
N PHE A 140 -3.25 3.59 4.37
CA PHE A 140 -2.06 2.79 4.50
C PHE A 140 -1.71 2.54 5.97
N ILE A 141 -1.57 3.59 6.79
CA ILE A 141 -1.22 3.44 8.21
C ILE A 141 -2.32 2.71 8.99
N GLN A 142 -3.59 2.94 8.66
CA GLN A 142 -4.72 2.28 9.32
C GLN A 142 -4.72 0.77 9.03
N LEU A 143 -4.54 0.38 7.78
CA LEU A 143 -4.35 -1.02 7.40
C LEU A 143 -3.17 -1.63 8.15
N MET A 144 -2.07 -0.88 8.24
CA MET A 144 -0.84 -1.31 8.90
C MET A 144 -1.01 -1.54 10.41
N LYS A 145 -1.82 -0.72 11.10
CA LYS A 145 -2.17 -0.92 12.51
C LYS A 145 -3.02 -2.17 12.74
N ASN A 146 -3.94 -2.44 11.83
CA ASN A 146 -4.89 -3.54 11.96
C ASN A 146 -4.30 -4.88 11.53
N TYR A 147 -3.20 -4.87 10.77
CA TYR A 147 -2.61 -6.07 10.22
C TYR A 147 -2.21 -7.15 11.24
N PRO A 148 -1.62 -6.84 12.42
CA PRO A 148 -1.36 -7.85 13.44
C PRO A 148 -2.63 -8.56 13.92
N ALA A 149 -3.76 -7.85 13.96
CA ALA A 149 -5.06 -8.45 14.28
C ALA A 149 -5.57 -9.33 13.13
N ILE A 150 -5.38 -8.90 11.88
CA ILE A 150 -5.75 -9.66 10.66
C ILE A 150 -4.92 -10.94 10.53
N GLU A 151 -3.63 -10.92 10.88
CA GLU A 151 -2.73 -12.08 10.74
C GLU A 151 -2.80 -13.05 11.93
N LYS A 152 -2.91 -12.54 13.16
CA LYS A 152 -2.72 -13.33 14.39
C LYS A 152 -3.95 -13.42 15.29
N GLY A 153 -5.06 -12.78 14.92
CA GLY A 153 -6.30 -12.79 15.71
C GLY A 153 -6.19 -12.09 17.07
N LYS A 154 -5.11 -11.35 17.32
CA LYS A 154 -4.87 -10.62 18.58
C LYS A 154 -4.70 -9.14 18.31
N THR A 155 -5.46 -8.30 19.01
CA THR A 155 -5.36 -6.84 18.92
C THR A 155 -4.04 -6.37 19.49
N VAL A 156 -3.09 -5.98 18.63
CA VAL A 156 -1.89 -5.28 19.07
C VAL A 156 -2.17 -3.77 19.00
N ARG A 157 -2.18 -3.10 20.16
CA ARG A 157 -2.35 -1.64 20.24
C ARG A 157 -1.03 -0.94 19.91
N LEU A 158 -0.62 -0.94 18.63
CA LEU A 158 0.51 -0.11 18.20
C LEU A 158 0.04 1.31 17.90
N ARG A 159 0.78 2.32 18.40
CA ARG A 159 0.48 3.73 18.08
C ARG A 159 0.85 4.03 16.62
N GLY A 160 -0.05 4.72 15.94
CA GLY A 160 0.18 5.61 14.78
C GLY A 160 1.48 5.54 13.98
N ASN A 161 2.12 6.67 13.81
CA ASN A 161 3.29 7.16 14.54
C ASN A 161 4.43 6.14 14.68
N GLU A 162 4.37 5.18 15.59
CA GLU A 162 5.45 4.18 15.75
C GLU A 162 5.53 3.25 14.54
N VAL A 163 4.37 2.78 14.06
CA VAL A 163 4.27 1.95 12.86
C VAL A 163 4.80 2.72 11.65
N LYS A 164 4.36 3.97 11.49
CA LYS A 164 4.86 4.84 10.41
C LYS A 164 6.38 5.01 10.46
N LYS A 165 6.94 5.34 11.62
CA LYS A 165 8.38 5.54 11.81
C LYS A 165 9.18 4.28 11.45
N GLU A 166 8.73 3.11 11.86
CA GLU A 166 9.44 1.86 11.52
C GLU A 166 9.36 1.57 10.02
N ILE A 167 8.22 1.78 9.36
CA ILE A 167 8.11 1.63 7.90
C ILE A 167 9.02 2.62 7.18
N ASP A 168 9.02 3.90 7.57
CA ASP A 168 9.84 4.94 6.94
C ASP A 168 11.35 4.67 7.16
N ARG A 169 11.72 4.11 8.31
CA ARG A 169 13.08 3.62 8.56
C ARG A 169 13.47 2.48 7.62
N ARG A 170 12.58 1.50 7.38
CA ARG A 170 12.84 0.41 6.42
C ARG A 170 12.84 0.90 4.99
N TYR A 171 11.99 1.84 4.65
CA TYR A 171 11.95 2.50 3.35
C TYR A 171 13.30 3.14 3.02
N THR A 172 13.84 3.94 3.94
CA THR A 172 15.14 4.62 3.76
C THR A 172 16.29 3.62 3.70
N GLU A 173 16.30 2.60 4.57
CA GLU A 173 17.27 1.52 4.54
C GLU A 173 17.28 0.80 3.19
N ILE A 174 16.11 0.40 2.69
CA ILE A 174 15.99 -0.32 1.41
C ILE A 174 16.42 0.56 0.24
N MET A 175 15.90 1.78 0.15
CA MET A 175 16.18 2.70 -0.95
C MET A 175 17.68 2.99 -1.08
N TYR A 176 18.32 3.37 0.02
CA TYR A 176 19.69 3.89 -0.02
C TYR A 176 20.76 2.82 0.22
N LYS A 177 20.51 1.82 1.07
CA LYS A 177 21.53 0.79 1.38
C LYS A 177 21.45 -0.42 0.45
N HIS A 178 20.24 -0.87 0.11
CA HIS A 178 20.07 -2.11 -0.65
C HIS A 178 19.89 -1.88 -2.15
N LEU A 179 18.97 -1.00 -2.54
CA LEU A 179 18.68 -0.73 -3.95
C LEU A 179 19.64 0.30 -4.55
N LYS A 180 20.10 1.27 -3.75
CA LYS A 180 20.91 2.43 -4.19
C LYS A 180 20.24 3.19 -5.35
N ILE A 181 18.91 3.28 -5.33
CA ILE A 181 18.12 3.96 -6.37
C ILE A 181 17.73 5.35 -5.88
N ASN A 182 17.86 6.35 -6.76
CA ASN A 182 17.24 7.66 -6.58
C ASN A 182 16.01 7.77 -7.47
N ILE A 183 14.82 7.86 -6.88
CA ILE A 183 13.57 8.05 -7.63
C ILE A 183 13.23 9.54 -7.60
N PRO A 184 13.39 10.27 -8.73
CA PRO A 184 13.06 11.68 -8.79
C PRO A 184 11.56 11.91 -8.57
N PRO A 185 11.16 13.10 -8.11
CA PRO A 185 9.76 13.47 -8.07
C PRO A 185 9.14 13.40 -9.47
N PRO A 186 7.90 12.91 -9.61
CA PRO A 186 7.21 12.85 -10.90
C PRO A 186 6.95 14.26 -11.44
N LYS A 187 7.18 14.50 -12.73
CA LYS A 187 6.87 15.80 -13.37
C LYS A 187 5.37 16.10 -13.37
N LYS A 188 4.55 15.06 -13.45
CA LYS A 188 3.08 15.11 -13.45
C LYS A 188 2.54 14.13 -12.41
N PRO A 189 2.55 14.48 -11.11
CA PRO A 189 2.11 13.58 -10.05
C PRO A 189 0.65 13.17 -10.22
N ASN A 190 0.38 11.86 -10.25
CA ASN A 190 -0.98 11.32 -10.25
C ASN A 190 -1.77 11.72 -9.00
N PHE A 191 -1.06 12.01 -7.90
CA PHE A 191 -1.67 12.47 -6.66
C PHE A 191 -2.44 13.79 -6.81
N ILE A 192 -2.07 14.69 -7.72
CA ILE A 192 -2.87 15.90 -8.02
C ILE A 192 -4.26 15.50 -8.50
N SER A 193 -4.32 14.61 -9.49
CA SER A 193 -5.58 14.13 -10.06
C SER A 193 -6.44 13.43 -9.02
N TYR A 194 -5.84 12.52 -8.25
CA TYR A 194 -6.48 11.81 -7.15
C TYR A 194 -7.05 12.77 -6.10
N ALA A 195 -6.26 13.75 -5.65
CA ALA A 195 -6.69 14.69 -4.61
C ALA A 195 -7.84 15.58 -5.09
N CYS A 196 -7.79 16.06 -6.33
CA CYS A 196 -8.89 16.82 -6.92
C CYS A 196 -10.19 16.03 -6.99
N GLU A 197 -10.14 14.75 -7.38
CA GLU A 197 -11.31 13.87 -7.43
C GLU A 197 -11.92 13.66 -6.05
N ILE A 198 -11.09 13.35 -5.05
CA ILE A 198 -11.54 13.15 -3.66
C ILE A 198 -12.12 14.43 -3.04
N LEU A 199 -11.66 15.61 -3.48
CA LEU A 199 -12.16 16.90 -3.04
C LEU A 199 -13.31 17.45 -3.89
N ASN A 200 -13.76 16.71 -4.91
CA ASN A 200 -14.78 17.15 -5.87
C ASN A 200 -14.44 18.50 -6.55
N ILE A 201 -13.17 18.71 -6.88
CA ILE A 201 -12.71 19.89 -7.63
C ILE A 201 -12.85 19.60 -9.13
N PRO A 202 -13.51 20.47 -9.91
CA PRO A 202 -13.67 20.30 -11.35
C PRO A 202 -12.33 20.26 -12.10
N LEU A 203 -12.36 19.66 -13.30
CA LEU A 203 -11.24 19.14 -14.10
C LEU A 203 -10.17 20.16 -14.58
N GLN A 204 -10.13 21.39 -14.05
CA GLN A 204 -9.08 22.38 -14.34
C GLN A 204 -7.74 22.03 -13.65
N LYS A 205 -7.35 20.75 -13.69
CA LYS A 205 -6.12 20.19 -13.13
C LYS A 205 -4.87 20.74 -13.84
N HIS A 206 -5.01 21.30 -15.05
CA HIS A 206 -3.87 21.81 -15.82
C HIS A 206 -3.12 22.93 -15.09
N GLU A 207 -3.83 23.87 -14.47
CA GLU A 207 -3.22 24.97 -13.73
C GLU A 207 -2.38 24.47 -12.56
N LEU A 208 -2.87 23.46 -11.83
CA LEU A 208 -2.12 22.81 -10.75
C LEU A 208 -0.83 22.17 -11.27
N TYR A 209 -0.89 21.47 -12.40
CA TYR A 209 0.31 20.88 -13.00
C TYR A 209 1.31 21.95 -13.47
N THR A 210 0.83 23.06 -14.01
CA THR A 210 1.69 24.18 -14.44
C THR A 210 2.41 24.83 -13.26
N ILE A 211 1.71 25.11 -12.16
CA ILE A 211 2.32 25.71 -10.98
C ILE A 211 3.24 24.69 -10.28
N TYR A 212 2.82 23.43 -10.20
CA TYR A 212 3.67 22.35 -9.68
C TYR A 212 5.00 22.28 -10.44
N ALA A 213 4.96 22.29 -11.77
CA ALA A 213 6.17 22.23 -12.60
C ALA A 213 7.12 23.42 -12.30
N LYS A 214 6.57 24.63 -12.15
CA LYS A 214 7.36 25.84 -11.81
C LYS A 214 8.00 25.77 -10.43
N CYS A 215 7.30 25.27 -9.41
CA CYS A 215 7.79 25.31 -8.04
C CYS A 215 8.55 24.04 -7.61
N SER A 216 8.37 22.91 -8.31
CA SER A 216 8.88 21.59 -7.87
C SER A 216 10.40 21.52 -7.69
N GLY A 217 11.17 22.32 -8.44
CA GLY A 217 12.63 22.40 -8.30
C GLY A 217 13.09 23.03 -6.97
N ASN A 218 12.23 23.80 -6.31
CA ASN A 218 12.53 24.51 -5.06
C ASN A 218 11.93 23.82 -3.83
N PHE A 219 11.29 22.65 -3.99
CA PHE A 219 10.72 21.94 -2.85
C PHE A 219 11.81 21.43 -1.92
N ASN A 220 11.56 21.53 -0.61
CA ASN A 220 12.47 20.96 0.36
C ASN A 220 12.50 19.43 0.20
N PRO A 221 13.66 18.82 -0.12
CA PRO A 221 13.78 17.39 -0.37
C PRO A 221 13.47 16.54 0.88
N SER A 222 13.53 17.14 2.07
CA SER A 222 13.19 16.49 3.34
C SER A 222 11.68 16.42 3.60
N CYS A 223 10.87 17.11 2.79
CA CYS A 223 9.44 17.24 2.99
C CYS A 223 8.64 16.43 1.97
N SER A 224 7.47 15.95 2.37
CA SER A 224 6.61 15.16 1.47
C SER A 224 6.05 16.02 0.34
N ILE A 225 6.15 15.51 -0.89
CA ILE A 225 5.55 16.14 -2.08
C ILE A 225 4.03 16.26 -1.93
N GLN A 226 3.37 15.28 -1.32
CA GLN A 226 1.92 15.32 -1.05
C GLN A 226 1.51 16.56 -0.25
N GLY A 227 2.31 16.93 0.77
CA GLY A 227 2.06 18.15 1.56
C GLY A 227 2.12 19.42 0.70
N TYR A 228 3.05 19.51 -0.25
CA TYR A 228 3.11 20.62 -1.21
C TYR A 228 1.91 20.61 -2.16
N ILE A 229 1.53 19.45 -2.68
CA ILE A 229 0.37 19.33 -3.58
C ILE A 229 -0.92 19.75 -2.87
N LEU A 230 -1.16 19.28 -1.64
CA LEU A 230 -2.33 19.68 -0.86
C LEU A 230 -2.32 21.18 -0.54
N ALA A 231 -1.15 21.74 -0.21
CA ALA A 231 -1.02 23.17 0.01
C ALA A 231 -1.31 23.99 -1.25
N LEU A 232 -0.87 23.52 -2.42
CA LEU A 232 -1.15 24.13 -3.72
C LEU A 232 -2.65 24.09 -4.06
N ILE A 233 -3.31 22.93 -3.87
CA ILE A 233 -4.76 22.79 -4.05
C ILE A 233 -5.50 23.76 -3.12
N HIS A 234 -5.10 23.84 -1.85
CA HIS A 234 -5.71 24.77 -0.92
C HIS A 234 -5.45 26.24 -1.30
N LEU A 235 -4.31 26.57 -1.91
CA LEU A 235 -4.02 27.94 -2.34
C LEU A 235 -5.00 28.41 -3.42
N LEU A 236 -5.22 27.58 -4.43
CA LEU A 236 -6.07 27.93 -5.58
C LEU A 236 -7.56 27.79 -5.28
N TYR A 237 -7.94 26.73 -4.56
CA TYR A 237 -9.35 26.30 -4.51
C TYR A 237 -10.03 26.47 -3.15
N ALA A 238 -9.34 26.99 -2.12
CA ALA A 238 -9.95 27.14 -0.79
C ALA A 238 -11.17 28.07 -0.80
N LYS A 239 -11.14 29.18 -1.56
CA LYS A 239 -12.26 30.13 -1.63
C LYS A 239 -13.38 29.64 -2.53
N THR A 240 -13.04 29.18 -3.73
CA THR A 240 -14.01 28.76 -4.76
C THR A 240 -14.76 27.49 -4.39
N HIS A 241 -14.10 26.52 -3.77
CA HIS A 241 -14.70 25.23 -3.38
C HIS A 241 -14.91 25.07 -1.87
N LYS A 242 -14.75 26.14 -1.08
CA LYS A 242 -14.91 26.14 0.39
C LYS A 242 -14.13 25.02 1.09
N ILE A 243 -12.96 24.66 0.56
CA ILE A 243 -12.13 23.56 1.08
C ILE A 243 -11.39 24.02 2.34
N LYS A 244 -11.63 23.33 3.45
CA LYS A 244 -10.92 23.56 4.72
C LYS A 244 -9.71 22.62 4.82
N ILE A 245 -8.61 23.11 5.42
CA ILE A 245 -7.40 22.29 5.70
C ILE A 245 -7.76 21.04 6.52
N ILE A 246 -8.67 21.19 7.49
CA ILE A 246 -9.13 20.08 8.34
C ILE A 246 -9.70 18.94 7.48
N THR A 247 -10.50 19.25 6.47
CA THR A 247 -11.07 18.26 5.54
C THR A 247 -9.99 17.55 4.73
N MET A 248 -8.90 18.23 4.38
CA MET A 248 -7.75 17.62 3.68
C MET A 248 -6.96 16.69 4.61
N GLU A 249 -6.76 17.09 5.87
CA GLU A 249 -6.14 16.23 6.88
C GLU A 249 -6.95 14.96 7.11
N GLU A 250 -8.27 15.08 7.24
CA GLU A 250 -9.16 13.93 7.37
C GLU A 250 -9.09 13.00 6.15
N LYS A 251 -9.16 13.54 4.93
CA LYS A 251 -9.21 12.72 3.71
C LYS A 251 -7.86 12.07 3.36
N PHE A 252 -6.74 12.75 3.57
CA PHE A 252 -5.42 12.31 3.09
C PHE A 252 -4.43 11.93 4.20
N GLY A 253 -4.75 12.20 5.47
CA GLY A 253 -3.87 11.90 6.61
C GLY A 253 -2.63 12.78 6.73
N VAL A 254 -2.55 13.87 5.98
CA VAL A 254 -1.45 14.84 6.06
C VAL A 254 -1.80 15.89 7.11
N ASN A 255 -0.92 16.06 8.10
CA ASN A 255 -1.15 16.98 9.22
C ASN A 255 -1.40 18.42 8.73
N ARG A 256 -2.44 19.07 9.27
CA ARG A 256 -2.80 20.46 8.94
C ARG A 256 -1.67 21.48 9.09
N LEU A 257 -0.79 21.28 10.07
CA LEU A 257 0.39 22.13 10.28
C LEU A 257 1.39 21.98 9.14
N THR A 258 1.53 20.76 8.62
CA THR A 258 2.37 20.50 7.43
C THR A 258 1.81 21.22 6.22
N ILE A 259 0.49 21.10 5.96
CA ILE A 259 -0.17 21.79 4.84
C ILE A 259 -0.03 23.31 4.97
N SER A 260 -0.28 23.85 6.18
CA SER A 260 -0.14 25.29 6.46
C SER A 260 1.29 25.80 6.28
N SER A 261 2.29 25.05 6.75
CA SER A 261 3.71 25.36 6.57
C SER A 261 4.10 25.36 5.09
N ARG A 262 3.73 24.32 4.33
CA ARG A 262 4.02 24.24 2.89
C ARG A 262 3.33 25.35 2.10
N LYS A 263 2.12 25.75 2.51
CA LYS A 263 1.40 26.89 1.91
C LYS A 263 2.19 28.19 2.04
N LYS A 264 2.77 28.48 3.20
CA LYS A 264 3.61 29.67 3.40
C LYS A 264 4.86 29.65 2.52
N GLU A 265 5.47 28.47 2.34
CA GLU A 265 6.63 28.31 1.45
C GLU A 265 6.24 28.53 -0.01
N LEU A 266 5.16 27.91 -0.49
CA LEU A 266 4.68 28.08 -1.87
C LEU A 266 4.38 29.54 -2.20
N MET A 267 3.74 30.28 -1.29
CA MET A 267 3.48 31.71 -1.47
C MET A 267 4.75 32.54 -1.65
N ARG A 268 5.90 32.11 -1.12
CA ARG A 268 7.19 32.77 -1.33
C ARG A 268 7.82 32.39 -2.67
N MET A 269 7.62 31.14 -3.11
CA MET A 269 8.14 30.63 -4.38
C MET A 269 7.35 31.13 -5.61
N MET A 270 6.10 31.58 -5.40
CA MET A 270 5.24 32.10 -6.46
C MET A 270 5.36 33.63 -6.65
N LYS A 271 6.21 34.30 -5.86
CA LYS A 271 6.62 35.69 -6.07
C LYS A 271 7.79 35.74 -7.04
#